data_AF-A0A379VSJ8-F1
#
_entry.id   AF-A0A379VSJ8-F1
#
_cell.length_a   1.000
_cell.length_b   1.000
_cell.length_c   1.000
_cell.angle_alpha   90.00
_cell.angle_beta   90.00
_cell.angle_gamma   90.00
#
_symmetry.space_group_name_H-M   'P 1'
#
loop_
_entity.id
_entity.type
_entity.pdbx_description
1 polymer ?
#
loop_
_entity_poly.entity_id
_entity_poly.type
_entity_poly.pdbx_seq_one_letter_code
_entity_poly.pdbx_strand_id
1 'polypeptide(L)' 'MCGANLTGYLESPPMKTETPSVKIVAIAADEAGQRIDNFLRTQLKGVPKSMIYRILRKGEVR' A
#
# COMPACT_ATOMS: atom_id res chain seq x y z
N MET A 1 -55.94 -6.07 -7.86
CA MET A 1 -54.88 -7.07 -7.56
C MET A 1 -53.57 -6.31 -7.48
N CYS A 2 -52.93 -6.38 -6.31
CA CYS A 2 -51.68 -5.69 -6.00
C CYS A 2 -50.53 -6.50 -6.64
N GLY A 3 -49.72 -5.88 -7.49
CA GLY A 3 -48.57 -6.51 -8.14
C GLY A 3 -47.33 -5.65 -7.93
N ALA A 4 -46.78 -5.67 -6.72
CA ALA A 4 -45.49 -5.05 -6.44
C ALA A 4 -44.39 -6.01 -6.92
N ASN A 5 -43.70 -5.64 -8.02
CA ASN A 5 -42.49 -6.33 -8.45
C ASN A 5 -41.37 -6.06 -7.44
N LEU A 6 -41.17 -6.98 -6.50
CA LEU A 6 -40.10 -7.01 -5.51
C LEU A 6 -38.88 -7.76 -6.07
N THR A 7 -38.17 -7.19 -7.04
CA THR A 7 -36.88 -7.73 -7.49
C THR A 7 -35.96 -6.60 -7.90
N GLY A 8 -35.23 -6.05 -6.93
CA GLY A 8 -34.20 -5.03 -7.20
C GLY A 8 -33.30 -4.71 -6.02
N TYR A 9 -33.25 -5.57 -5.01
CA TYR A 9 -32.33 -5.42 -3.88
C TYR A 9 -31.14 -6.37 -4.07
N LEU A 10 -29.94 -5.77 -4.07
CA LEU A 10 -28.64 -6.35 -3.69
C LEU A 10 -27.85 -7.14 -4.73
N GLU A 11 -27.23 -6.44 -5.67
CA GLU A 11 -25.88 -6.84 -6.10
C GLU A 11 -24.94 -5.66 -5.83
N SER A 12 -24.46 -5.57 -4.58
CA SER A 12 -23.33 -4.70 -4.26
C SER A 12 -22.09 -5.23 -4.99
N PRO A 13 -21.30 -4.36 -5.66
CA PRO A 13 -20.08 -4.81 -6.34
C PRO A 13 -19.16 -5.51 -5.32
N PRO A 14 -18.47 -6.60 -5.71
CA PRO A 14 -17.57 -7.28 -4.81
C PRO A 14 -16.53 -6.28 -4.32
N MET A 15 -16.50 -6.08 -3.00
CA MET A 15 -15.49 -5.29 -2.33
C MET A 15 -14.12 -5.87 -2.71
N LYS A 16 -13.37 -5.18 -3.57
CA LYS A 16 -12.00 -5.58 -3.92
C LYS A 16 -11.15 -5.54 -2.65
N THR A 17 -10.94 -6.70 -2.06
CA THR A 17 -10.00 -6.90 -0.97
C THR A 17 -8.63 -7.06 -1.62
N GLU A 18 -8.01 -5.93 -1.98
CA GLU A 18 -6.64 -5.93 -2.48
C GLU A 18 -5.73 -6.39 -1.34
N THR A 19 -5.24 -7.62 -1.43
CA THR A 19 -4.24 -8.14 -0.51
C THR A 19 -2.95 -7.32 -0.65
N PRO A 20 -2.34 -6.86 0.46
CA PRO A 20 -1.13 -6.05 0.37
C PRO A 20 -0.02 -6.86 -0.31
N SER A 21 0.49 -6.35 -1.43
CA SER A 21 1.62 -6.94 -2.14
C SER A 21 2.93 -6.51 -1.48
N VAL A 22 3.79 -7.47 -1.16
CA VAL A 22 5.11 -7.21 -0.57
C VAL A 22 6.15 -7.21 -1.67
N LYS A 23 7.04 -6.20 -1.65
CA LYS A 23 8.20 -6.14 -2.55
C LYS A 23 9.47 -6.35 -1.74
N ILE A 24 10.26 -7.34 -2.14
CA ILE A 24 11.59 -7.60 -1.58
C ILE A 24 12.62 -6.92 -2.48
N VAL A 25 13.54 -6.16 -1.88
CA VAL A 25 14.62 -5.48 -2.60
C VAL A 25 15.95 -5.89 -1.98
N ALA A 26 16.86 -6.40 -2.81
CA ALA A 26 18.21 -6.74 -2.38
C ALA A 26 19.05 -5.46 -2.27
N ILE A 27 19.75 -5.31 -1.15
CA ILE A 27 20.67 -4.18 -0.91
C ILE A 27 22.06 -4.57 -1.40
N ALA A 28 22.64 -3.74 -2.27
CA ALA A 28 23.99 -3.93 -2.77
C ALA A 28 25.06 -3.52 -1.73
N ALA A 29 26.30 -3.98 -1.89
CA ALA A 29 27.36 -3.77 -0.90
C ALA A 29 27.75 -2.29 -0.73
N ASP A 30 27.61 -1.49 -1.78
CA ASP A 30 27.80 -0.03 -1.80
C ASP A 30 26.68 0.71 -1.05
N GLU A 31 25.49 0.12 -1.02
CA GLU A 31 24.32 0.62 -0.29
C GLU A 31 24.26 0.13 1.16
N ALA A 32 25.16 -0.79 1.55
CA ALA A 32 25.23 -1.33 2.90
C ALA A 32 25.66 -0.25 3.90
N GLY A 33 24.99 -0.21 5.06
CA GLY A 33 25.27 0.77 6.11
C GLY A 33 24.60 2.13 5.91
N GLN A 34 23.93 2.37 4.78
CA GLN A 34 23.10 3.56 4.63
C GLN A 34 21.86 3.47 5.51
N ARG A 35 21.39 4.61 6.00
CA ARG A 35 20.11 4.65 6.70
C ARG A 35 18.96 4.34 5.73
N ILE A 36 17.98 3.57 6.20
CA ILE A 36 16.84 3.13 5.38
C ILE A 36 16.03 4.29 4.79
N ASP A 37 15.99 5.46 5.46
CA ASP A 37 15.31 6.64 4.96
C ASP A 37 16.04 7.29 3.77
N ASN A 38 17.37 7.21 3.72
CA ASN A 38 18.13 7.66 2.57
C ASN A 38 17.89 6.73 1.37
N PHE A 39 17.89 5.41 1.60
CA PHE A 39 17.55 4.42 0.59
C PHE A 39 16.13 4.61 0.03
N LEU A 40 15.14 4.80 0.90
CA LEU A 40 13.77 5.02 0.45
C LEU A 40 13.60 6.34 -0.31
N ARG A 41 14.41 7.36 0.00
CA ARG A 41 14.37 8.64 -0.73
C ARG A 41 14.93 8.50 -2.15
N THR A 42 15.92 7.63 -2.37
CA THR A 42 16.48 7.37 -3.71
C THR A 42 15.53 6.52 -4.56
N GLN A 43 14.88 5.53 -3.94
CA GLN A 43 13.92 4.65 -4.61
C GLN A 43 12.55 5.32 -4.86
N LEU A 44 12.03 6.07 -3.88
CA LEU A 44 10.74 6.74 -3.93
C LEU A 44 10.91 8.24 -4.19
N LYS A 45 11.34 8.56 -5.42
CA LYS A 45 11.55 9.95 -5.84
C LYS A 45 10.24 10.74 -5.75
N GLY A 46 10.30 11.93 -5.15
CA GLY A 46 9.14 12.82 -4.97
C GLY A 46 8.30 12.55 -3.73
N VAL A 47 8.60 11.51 -2.95
CA VAL A 47 7.88 11.25 -1.70
C VAL A 47 8.40 12.17 -0.58
N PRO A 48 7.51 12.89 0.13
CA PRO A 48 7.91 13.73 1.26
C PRO A 48 8.50 12.91 2.40
N LYS A 49 9.47 13.51 3.11
CA LYS A 49 10.16 12.88 4.25
C LYS A 49 9.19 12.40 5.34
N SER A 50 8.12 13.15 5.58
CA SER A 50 7.07 12.80 6.56
C SER A 50 6.36 11.50 6.20
N MET A 51 6.11 11.24 4.92
CA MET A 51 5.48 10.02 4.46
C MET A 51 6.40 8.82 4.64
N ILE A 52 7.70 8.97 4.34
CA ILE A 52 8.72 7.94 4.59
C ILE A 52 8.77 7.59 6.09
N TYR A 53 8.77 8.58 6.97
CA TYR A 53 8.71 8.32 8.41
C TYR A 53 7.42 7.63 8.85
N ARG A 54 6.28 7.98 8.24
CA ARG A 54 4.99 7.36 8.56
C ARG A 54 5.01 5.87 8.24
N ILE A 55 5.44 5.48 7.03
CA ILE A 55 5.48 4.07 6.62
C ILE A 55 6.49 3.26 7.43
N LEU A 56 7.63 3.87 7.80
CA LEU A 56 8.61 3.24 8.68
C LEU A 56 8.04 3.01 10.10
N ARG A 57 7.42 4.02 10.71
CA ARG A 57 6.84 3.90 12.06
C ARG A 57 5.65 2.96 12.13
N LYS A 58 4.86 2.87 11.05
CA LYS A 58 3.74 1.94 10.95
C LYS A 58 4.19 0.51 10.65
N GLY A 59 5.48 0.31 10.33
CA GLY A 59 6.07 -0.99 10.04
C GLY A 59 5.68 -1.57 8.67
N GLU A 60 5.29 -0.71 7.71
CA GLU A 60 5.02 -1.08 6.31
C GLU A 60 6.32 -1.39 5.54
N VAL A 61 7.47 -0.86 6.00
CA VAL A 61 8.81 -1.16 5.48
C VAL A 61 9.64 -1.82 6.59
N ARG A 62 10.34 -2.91 6.26
CA ARG A 62 11.14 -3.74 7.17
C ARG A 62 12.37 -4.26 6.45
#